data_AF-A0A0K8W3T9-F1
#
_entry.id   AF-A0A0K8W3T9-F1
#
_cell.length_a   1.000
_cell.length_b   1.000
_cell.length_c   1.000
_cell.angle_alpha   90.00
_cell.angle_beta   90.00
_cell.angle_gamma   90.00
#
_symmetry.space_group_name_H-M   'P 1'
#
loop_
_entity.id
_entity.type
_entity.pdbx_description
1 polymer ?
#
loop_
_entity_poly.entity_id
_entity_poly.type
_entity_poly.pdbx_seq_one_letter_code
_entity_poly.pdbx_strand_id
1 'polypeptide(L)'
;MFSLTARSRDAAESAINFYLADLDTSKSIYDTHTRLKTRALVVDGKTLTFILDLRSKLIRPFLKLAKSCASVLCCRSTPLQKAYLVKVVKEELRLCTLAIGDGANDVSMIQMADVGVGISGQEGMQAVMAADFTLSRFRYLEPLLLAHGYWCYDRLSRMILYFFYKNAAFVFLIFWYQLYCGFSGSVMMDQMYLMLYNLIFTSLPPLAIGVYDKRVPEDFLLQNCYLYKHGRLGLAYKPHDFWIVLSDSLYQSLVVFFIALFAYAESDVGIWEFGATITATCLYTNLVHGALEIRSWTVLHALSITISLGSFYAFSVIYNATCVNCFGLPSTYWVIFRCLGSLVHWLVILISTLVAVLPRLLFTAIKNSLFPDDSATVLLQRKKNRSRGEGLLVAWSRSTSASSIYR
;
A
#
# COMPACT_ATOMS: atom_id res chain seq x y z
N MET A 1 -17.74 -8.84 33.89
CA MET A 1 -17.70 -7.39 33.60
C MET A 1 -16.87 -6.76 34.69
N PHE A 2 -15.84 -5.98 34.33
CA PHE A 2 -14.98 -5.29 35.28
C PHE A 2 -15.44 -3.84 35.40
N SER A 3 -15.67 -3.38 36.62
CA SER A 3 -16.06 -1.99 36.89
C SER A 3 -14.95 -1.31 37.69
N LEU A 4 -14.40 -0.24 37.14
CA LEU A 4 -13.40 0.62 37.76
C LEU A 4 -14.08 1.90 38.22
N THR A 5 -14.50 1.88 39.49
CA THR A 5 -15.06 3.03 40.20
C THR A 5 -14.26 3.24 41.48
N ALA A 6 -13.23 4.07 41.40
CA ALA A 6 -12.35 4.40 42.50
C ALA A 6 -12.54 5.86 42.94
N ARG A 7 -12.49 6.08 44.26
CA ARG A 7 -12.56 7.41 44.90
C ARG A 7 -11.17 8.00 45.20
N SER A 8 -10.11 7.19 45.15
CA SER A 8 -8.73 7.60 45.35
C SER A 8 -7.80 6.88 44.36
N ARG A 9 -6.58 7.41 44.21
CA ARG A 9 -5.53 6.81 43.36
C ARG A 9 -5.19 5.39 43.80
N ASP A 10 -4.96 5.18 45.10
CA ASP A 10 -4.52 3.88 45.61
C ASP A 10 -5.62 2.82 45.50
N ALA A 11 -6.89 3.24 45.57
CA ALA A 11 -8.03 2.38 45.28
C ALA A 11 -8.11 2.00 43.80
N ALA A 12 -7.78 2.93 42.88
CA ALA A 12 -7.72 2.64 41.45
C ALA A 12 -6.60 1.64 41.13
N GLU A 13 -5.42 1.84 41.72
CA GLU A 13 -4.28 0.94 41.59
C GLU A 13 -4.59 -0.47 42.09
N SER A 14 -5.13 -0.55 43.31
CA SER A 14 -5.51 -1.84 43.93
C SER A 14 -6.54 -2.58 43.08
N ALA A 15 -7.53 -1.87 42.54
CA ALA A 15 -8.55 -2.47 41.68
C ALA A 15 -7.97 -2.98 40.35
N ILE A 16 -7.09 -2.22 39.69
CA ILE A 16 -6.43 -2.65 38.45
C ILE A 16 -5.57 -3.89 38.70
N ASN A 17 -4.77 -3.88 39.77
CA ASN A 17 -3.90 -5.00 40.11
C ASN A 17 -4.71 -6.24 40.48
N PHE A 18 -5.81 -6.09 41.20
CA PHE A 18 -6.75 -7.19 41.48
C PHE A 18 -7.30 -7.81 40.20
N TYR A 19 -7.78 -7.00 39.25
CA TYR A 19 -8.30 -7.52 37.98
C TYR A 19 -7.22 -8.13 37.07
N LEU A 20 -5.98 -7.61 37.12
CA LEU A 20 -4.85 -8.22 36.41
C LEU A 20 -4.48 -9.59 37.01
N ALA A 21 -4.49 -9.72 38.35
CA ALA A 21 -4.25 -10.99 39.01
C ALA A 21 -5.34 -12.03 38.70
N ASP A 22 -6.61 -11.62 38.66
CA ASP A 22 -7.73 -12.47 38.23
C ASP A 22 -7.56 -12.94 36.76
N LEU A 23 -7.09 -12.04 35.89
CA LEU A 23 -6.80 -12.38 34.50
C LEU A 23 -5.67 -13.41 34.39
N ASP A 24 -4.56 -13.22 35.10
CA ASP A 24 -3.41 -14.12 35.03
C ASP A 24 -3.76 -15.50 35.63
N THR A 25 -4.54 -15.54 36.71
CA THR A 25 -5.07 -16.78 37.29
C THR A 25 -5.97 -17.52 36.28
N SER A 26 -6.85 -16.79 35.60
CA SER A 26 -7.73 -17.41 34.61
C SER A 26 -6.97 -17.93 33.38
N LYS A 27 -5.91 -17.25 32.92
CA LYS A 27 -5.11 -17.75 31.79
C LYS A 27 -4.46 -19.10 32.09
N SER A 28 -3.93 -19.27 33.31
CA SER A 28 -3.33 -20.54 33.76
C SER A 28 -4.32 -21.71 33.75
N ILE A 29 -5.60 -21.45 34.04
CA ILE A 29 -6.64 -22.50 34.15
C ILE A 29 -7.22 -22.89 32.77
N TYR A 30 -7.20 -21.98 31.78
CA TYR A 30 -7.91 -22.16 30.50
C TYR A 30 -7.02 -22.55 29.29
N ASP A 31 -5.74 -22.86 29.49
CA ASP A 31 -4.85 -23.37 28.43
C ASP A 31 -5.27 -24.77 27.89
N THR A 32 -6.35 -25.36 28.41
CA THR A 32 -6.97 -26.58 27.90
C THR A 32 -8.37 -26.27 27.31
N HIS A 33 -8.40 -25.95 26.02
CA HIS A 33 -9.55 -26.14 25.11
C HIS A 33 -10.89 -25.39 25.29
N THR A 34 -11.00 -24.29 26.04
CA THR A 34 -12.29 -23.56 26.17
C THR A 34 -12.25 -22.08 25.80
N ARG A 35 -13.31 -21.61 25.11
CA ARG A 35 -13.53 -20.22 24.67
C ARG A 35 -13.20 -19.22 25.79
N LEU A 36 -12.25 -18.33 25.56
CA LEU A 36 -11.97 -17.18 26.43
C LEU A 36 -13.28 -16.44 26.73
N LYS A 37 -13.65 -16.34 28.01
CA LYS A 37 -14.81 -15.54 28.43
C LYS A 37 -14.62 -14.10 27.96
N THR A 38 -15.56 -13.61 27.14
CA THR A 38 -15.61 -12.20 26.71
C THR A 38 -15.88 -11.30 27.92
N ARG A 39 -14.92 -10.45 28.26
CA ARG A 39 -15.02 -9.50 29.38
C ARG A 39 -15.18 -8.08 28.84
N ALA A 40 -15.98 -7.26 29.53
CA ALA A 40 -16.13 -5.83 29.27
C ALA A 40 -15.59 -5.04 30.46
N LEU A 41 -14.89 -3.92 30.21
CA LEU A 41 -14.35 -3.01 31.22
C LEU A 41 -15.16 -1.70 31.21
N VAL A 42 -15.64 -1.25 32.36
CA VAL A 42 -16.32 0.04 32.53
C VAL A 42 -15.51 0.92 33.47
N VAL A 43 -15.28 2.17 33.07
CA VAL A 43 -14.46 3.13 33.83
C VAL A 43 -15.23 4.44 33.97
N ASP A 44 -15.32 4.97 35.18
CA ASP A 44 -15.92 6.29 35.43
C ASP A 44 -14.89 7.42 35.20
N GLY A 45 -15.33 8.56 34.68
CA GLY A 45 -14.47 9.70 34.35
C GLY A 45 -13.64 10.22 35.52
N LYS A 46 -14.13 10.11 36.77
CA LYS A 46 -13.35 10.45 37.97
C LYS A 46 -12.17 9.52 38.17
N THR A 47 -12.39 8.22 37.98
CA THR A 47 -11.34 7.20 38.07
C THR A 47 -10.35 7.34 36.92
N LEU A 48 -10.83 7.70 35.73
CA LEU A 48 -10.00 7.95 34.56
C LEU A 48 -9.00 9.10 34.80
N THR A 49 -9.37 10.15 35.55
CA THR A 49 -8.41 11.22 35.94
C THR A 49 -7.21 10.67 36.71
N PHE A 50 -7.43 9.77 37.66
CA PHE A 50 -6.35 9.18 38.45
C PHE A 50 -5.47 8.25 37.63
N ILE A 51 -6.06 7.52 36.68
CA ILE A 51 -5.35 6.58 35.80
C ILE A 51 -4.50 7.33 34.77
N LEU A 52 -5.03 8.42 34.20
CA LEU A 52 -4.38 9.21 33.16
C LEU A 52 -3.34 10.20 33.70
N ASP A 53 -3.25 10.41 35.01
CA ASP A 53 -2.18 11.21 35.59
C ASP A 53 -0.81 10.53 35.40
N LEU A 54 0.14 11.20 34.72
CA LEU A 54 1.49 10.68 34.49
C LEU A 54 2.20 10.27 35.80
N ARG A 55 1.92 10.96 36.91
CA ARG A 55 2.54 10.67 38.21
C ARG A 55 2.08 9.33 38.79
N SER A 56 0.91 8.84 38.36
CA SER A 56 0.32 7.61 38.88
C SER A 56 1.01 6.34 38.38
N LYS A 57 1.71 6.39 37.23
CA LYS A 57 2.25 5.20 36.54
C LYS A 57 1.20 4.09 36.27
N LEU A 58 -0.09 4.40 36.34
CA LEU A 58 -1.20 3.43 36.17
C LEU A 58 -1.61 3.21 34.71
N ILE A 59 -1.11 4.04 33.80
CA ILE A 59 -1.40 3.97 32.36
C ILE A 59 -1.11 2.58 31.79
N ARG A 60 0.08 2.03 32.02
CA ARG A 60 0.48 0.72 31.47
C ARG A 60 -0.33 -0.45 32.05
N PRO A 61 -0.51 -0.56 33.38
CA PRO A 61 -1.43 -1.55 33.96
C PRO A 61 -2.84 -1.46 33.39
N PHE A 62 -3.38 -0.25 33.25
CA PHE A 62 -4.69 -0.01 32.68
C PHE A 62 -4.79 -0.49 31.21
N LEU A 63 -3.81 -0.16 30.37
CA LEU A 63 -3.77 -0.62 28.98
C LEU A 63 -3.64 -2.14 28.88
N LYS A 64 -2.88 -2.80 29.77
CA LYS A 64 -2.77 -4.28 29.84
C LYS A 64 -4.13 -4.92 30.16
N LEU A 65 -4.87 -4.34 31.10
CA LEU A 65 -6.22 -4.75 31.46
C LEU A 65 -7.19 -4.55 30.28
N ALA A 66 -7.16 -3.36 29.66
CA ALA A 66 -7.99 -3.01 28.52
C ALA A 66 -7.78 -3.95 27.33
N LYS A 67 -6.52 -4.28 26.99
CA LYS A 67 -6.17 -5.21 25.89
C LYS A 67 -6.71 -6.63 26.11
N SER A 68 -6.92 -7.03 27.35
CA SER A 68 -7.46 -8.35 27.70
C SER A 68 -9.00 -8.38 27.71
N CYS A 69 -9.64 -7.22 27.58
CA CYS A 69 -11.10 -7.09 27.51
C CYS A 69 -11.55 -7.01 26.04
N ALA A 70 -12.75 -7.52 25.76
CA ALA A 70 -13.37 -7.46 24.44
C ALA A 70 -13.97 -6.08 24.14
N SER A 71 -14.39 -5.34 25.18
CA SER A 71 -14.88 -3.97 25.07
C SER A 71 -14.48 -3.14 26.29
N VAL A 72 -14.33 -1.83 26.07
CA VAL A 72 -14.02 -0.84 27.10
C VAL A 72 -15.01 0.31 26.96
N LEU A 73 -15.69 0.67 28.06
CA LEU A 73 -16.66 1.76 28.13
C LEU A 73 -16.17 2.80 29.14
N CYS A 74 -15.97 4.03 28.67
CA CYS A 74 -15.65 5.17 29.53
C CYS A 74 -16.91 6.01 29.73
N CYS A 75 -17.36 6.12 30.98
CA CYS A 75 -18.58 6.83 31.35
C CYS A 75 -18.24 8.22 31.90
N ARG A 76 -19.04 9.23 31.55
CA ARG A 76 -18.91 10.62 32.07
C ARG A 76 -17.50 11.21 31.89
N SER A 77 -16.84 10.86 30.78
CA SER A 77 -15.52 11.38 30.43
C SER A 77 -15.62 12.79 29.85
N THR A 78 -14.74 13.70 30.27
CA THR A 78 -14.64 15.04 29.68
C THR A 78 -13.98 14.98 28.29
N PRO A 79 -14.17 16.00 27.41
CA PRO A 79 -13.52 16.06 26.10
C PRO A 79 -12.00 15.84 26.16
N LEU A 80 -11.33 16.52 27.10
CA LEU A 80 -9.88 16.39 27.30
C LEU A 80 -9.46 14.98 27.72
N GLN A 81 -10.26 14.30 28.54
CA GLN A 81 -9.99 12.91 28.93
C GLN A 81 -10.10 11.95 27.75
N LYS A 82 -11.10 12.14 26.87
CA LYS A 82 -11.25 11.34 25.65
C LYS A 82 -10.02 11.49 24.74
N ALA A 83 -9.60 12.74 24.49
CA ALA A 83 -8.41 13.02 23.70
C ALA A 83 -7.15 12.38 24.31
N TYR A 84 -6.95 12.57 25.62
CA TYR A 84 -5.76 12.02 26.29
C TYR A 84 -5.75 10.48 26.29
N LEU A 85 -6.91 9.83 26.40
CA LEU A 85 -7.02 8.38 26.26
C LEU A 85 -6.56 7.91 24.87
N VAL A 86 -6.99 8.58 23.80
CA VAL A 86 -6.55 8.28 22.42
C VAL A 86 -5.04 8.45 22.29
N LYS A 87 -4.49 9.55 22.80
CA LYS A 87 -3.05 9.82 22.81
C LYS A 87 -2.26 8.70 23.47
N VAL A 88 -2.68 8.29 24.67
CA VAL A 88 -2.04 7.23 25.45
C VAL A 88 -2.08 5.89 24.72
N VAL A 89 -3.22 5.53 24.12
CA VAL A 89 -3.36 4.31 23.32
C VAL A 89 -2.43 4.33 22.11
N LYS A 90 -2.37 5.46 21.40
CA LYS A 90 -1.50 5.66 20.23
C LYS A 90 -0.02 5.55 20.58
N GLU A 91 0.43 6.26 21.61
CA GLU A 91 1.85 6.35 21.99
C GLU A 91 2.36 5.04 22.65
N GLU A 92 1.61 4.47 23.60
CA GLU A 92 2.05 3.29 24.35
C GLU A 92 1.88 1.98 23.56
N LEU A 93 0.83 1.85 22.73
CA LEU A 93 0.62 0.65 21.92
C LEU A 93 1.24 0.74 20.52
N ARG A 94 1.61 1.94 20.05
CA ARG A 94 2.15 2.19 18.70
C ARG A 94 1.24 1.65 17.59
N LEU A 95 -0.07 1.86 17.76
CA LEU A 95 -1.10 1.44 16.82
C LEU A 95 -1.75 2.65 16.17
N CYS A 96 -2.25 2.46 14.95
CA CYS A 96 -3.10 3.45 14.29
C CYS A 96 -4.46 3.53 14.99
N THR A 97 -4.89 4.74 15.29
CA THR A 97 -6.12 5.05 16.03
C THR A 97 -7.11 5.80 15.15
N LEU A 98 -8.38 5.43 15.29
CA LEU A 98 -9.49 6.11 14.62
C LEU A 98 -10.49 6.61 15.67
N ALA A 99 -10.87 7.88 15.59
CA ALA A 99 -11.85 8.49 16.46
C ALA A 99 -13.05 8.98 15.65
N ILE A 100 -14.24 8.80 16.23
CA ILE A 100 -15.51 9.15 15.60
C ILE A 100 -16.31 10.00 16.58
N GLY A 101 -16.92 11.07 16.08
CA GLY A 101 -17.82 11.91 16.86
C GLY A 101 -18.74 12.76 16.00
N ASP A 102 -19.81 13.22 16.59
CA ASP A 102 -20.85 14.07 15.99
C ASP A 102 -20.88 15.48 16.60
N GLY A 103 -20.49 15.62 17.86
CA GLY A 103 -20.57 16.87 18.61
C GLY A 103 -19.24 17.56 18.92
N ALA A 104 -19.36 18.78 19.47
CA ALA A 104 -18.23 19.60 19.94
C ALA A 104 -17.34 18.87 20.97
N ASN A 105 -17.93 17.99 21.77
CA ASN A 105 -17.26 17.25 22.83
C ASN A 105 -16.22 16.25 22.29
N ASP A 106 -16.33 15.85 21.03
CA ASP A 106 -15.48 14.85 20.40
C ASP A 106 -14.43 15.47 19.49
N VAL A 107 -14.46 16.79 19.24
CA VAL A 107 -13.50 17.51 18.39
C VAL A 107 -12.05 17.24 18.83
N SER A 108 -11.77 17.40 20.12
CA SER A 108 -10.43 17.15 20.68
C SER A 108 -10.00 15.68 20.58
N MET A 109 -10.94 14.74 20.62
CA MET A 109 -10.67 13.31 20.46
C MET A 109 -10.38 12.97 18.99
N ILE A 110 -11.18 13.52 18.06
CA ILE A 110 -11.03 13.38 16.61
C ILE A 110 -9.66 13.89 16.17
N GLN A 111 -9.26 15.09 16.61
CA GLN A 111 -7.98 15.71 16.25
C GLN A 111 -6.76 14.99 16.83
N MET A 112 -6.94 14.22 17.91
CA MET A 112 -5.83 13.49 18.54
C MET A 112 -5.56 12.13 17.87
N ALA A 113 -6.57 11.53 17.23
CA ALA A 113 -6.44 10.26 16.53
C ALA A 113 -5.58 10.38 15.25
N ASP A 114 -5.14 9.25 14.71
CA ASP A 114 -4.48 9.23 13.40
C ASP A 114 -5.45 9.47 12.25
N VAL A 115 -6.70 9.06 12.43
CA VAL A 115 -7.80 9.32 11.50
C VAL A 115 -9.02 9.80 12.28
N GLY A 116 -9.46 11.01 11.98
CA GLY A 116 -10.67 11.62 12.53
C GLY A 116 -11.88 11.46 11.60
N VAL A 117 -13.00 10.97 12.12
CA VAL A 117 -14.26 10.86 11.37
C VAL A 117 -15.39 11.63 12.05
N GLY A 118 -15.94 12.61 11.34
CA GLY A 118 -17.08 13.41 11.80
C GLY A 118 -18.38 12.85 11.27
N ILE A 119 -19.38 12.66 12.14
CA ILE A 119 -20.73 12.32 11.72
C ILE A 119 -21.55 13.61 11.57
N SER A 120 -22.13 13.81 10.39
CA SER A 120 -23.04 14.93 10.14
C SER A 120 -24.37 14.68 10.85
N GLY A 121 -24.56 15.37 11.97
CA GLY A 121 -25.78 15.34 12.77
C GLY A 121 -26.45 16.70 12.89
N GLN A 122 -27.60 16.73 13.55
CA GLN A 122 -28.35 17.97 13.86
C GLN A 122 -27.73 18.78 15.00
N GLU A 123 -26.83 18.18 15.80
CA GLU A 123 -26.26 18.78 17.02
C GLU A 123 -25.10 19.75 16.75
N GLY A 124 -24.68 19.91 15.49
CA GLY A 124 -23.72 20.92 15.07
C GLY A 124 -22.71 20.43 14.03
N MET A 125 -22.08 21.37 13.32
CA MET A 125 -21.08 21.06 12.28
C MET A 125 -19.63 21.01 12.80
N GLN A 126 -19.41 21.20 14.11
CA GLN A 126 -18.06 21.35 14.66
C GLN A 126 -17.20 20.09 14.53
N ALA A 127 -17.77 18.90 14.80
CA ALA A 127 -17.05 17.64 14.62
C ALA A 127 -16.74 17.38 13.14
N VAL A 128 -17.65 17.75 12.24
CA VAL A 128 -17.50 17.63 10.78
C VAL A 128 -16.37 18.52 10.27
N MET A 129 -16.29 19.76 10.75
CA MET A 129 -15.25 20.71 10.35
C MET A 129 -13.86 20.34 10.87
N ALA A 130 -13.79 19.59 11.97
CA ALA A 130 -12.53 19.19 12.60
C ALA A 130 -12.04 17.79 12.18
N ALA A 131 -12.81 17.04 11.40
CA ALA A 131 -12.51 15.67 11.01
C ALA A 131 -11.84 15.57 9.62
N ASP A 132 -11.05 14.51 9.40
CA ASP A 132 -10.44 14.22 8.10
C ASP A 132 -11.48 13.69 7.10
N PHE A 133 -12.42 12.88 7.59
CA PHE A 133 -13.53 12.34 6.81
C PHE A 133 -14.87 12.69 7.44
N THR A 134 -15.86 12.97 6.61
CA THR A 134 -17.21 13.32 7.06
C THR A 134 -18.21 12.32 6.51
N LEU A 135 -19.02 11.74 7.40
CA LEU A 135 -20.01 10.73 7.06
C LEU A 135 -21.40 11.21 7.50
N SER A 136 -22.42 10.96 6.69
CA SER A 136 -23.80 11.29 7.06
C SER A 136 -24.40 10.34 8.10
N ARG A 137 -23.95 9.07 8.11
CA ARG A 137 -24.41 8.03 9.03
C ARG A 137 -23.27 7.08 9.38
N PHE A 138 -23.31 6.53 10.59
CA PHE A 138 -22.31 5.57 11.07
C PHE A 138 -22.16 4.32 10.16
N ARG A 139 -23.24 3.89 9.50
CA ARG A 139 -23.20 2.74 8.57
C ARG A 139 -22.19 2.90 7.43
N TYR A 140 -21.88 4.14 7.00
CA TYR A 140 -20.90 4.38 5.94
C TYR A 140 -19.44 4.24 6.40
N LEU A 141 -19.20 4.04 7.69
CA LEU A 141 -17.87 3.75 8.21
C LEU A 141 -17.36 2.39 7.72
N GLU A 142 -18.25 1.41 7.62
CA GLU A 142 -17.93 0.06 7.16
C GLU A 142 -17.32 0.06 5.74
N PRO A 143 -17.94 0.63 4.70
CA PRO A 143 -17.33 0.73 3.37
C PRO A 143 -16.12 1.66 3.34
N LEU A 144 -16.10 2.74 4.12
CA LEU A 144 -14.92 3.62 4.21
C LEU A 144 -13.68 2.84 4.66
N LEU A 145 -13.80 2.02 5.69
CA LEU A 145 -12.65 1.26 6.22
C LEU A 145 -12.38 0.01 5.40
N LEU A 146 -13.37 -0.86 5.23
CA LEU A 146 -13.17 -2.18 4.65
C LEU A 146 -12.86 -2.14 3.16
N ALA A 147 -13.45 -1.20 2.41
CA ALA A 147 -13.21 -1.06 0.98
C ALA A 147 -12.14 0.00 0.69
N HIS A 148 -12.41 1.28 1.00
CA HIS A 148 -11.49 2.36 0.65
C HIS A 148 -10.17 2.27 1.42
N GLY A 149 -10.20 2.02 2.73
CA GLY A 149 -8.99 1.83 3.53
C GLY A 149 -8.11 0.68 3.04
N TYR A 150 -8.73 -0.47 2.72
CA TYR A 150 -8.01 -1.62 2.16
C TYR A 150 -7.35 -1.29 0.82
N TRP A 151 -8.10 -0.67 -0.10
CA TRP A 151 -7.56 -0.31 -1.41
C TRP A 151 -6.46 0.74 -1.33
N CYS A 152 -6.65 1.81 -0.56
CA CYS A 152 -5.65 2.87 -0.43
C CYS A 152 -4.34 2.32 0.14
N TYR A 153 -4.42 1.42 1.14
CA TYR A 153 -3.22 0.80 1.71
C TYR A 153 -2.49 -0.10 0.72
N ASP A 154 -3.18 -1.00 0.00
CA ASP A 154 -2.56 -1.88 -1.01
C ASP A 154 -1.99 -1.07 -2.18
N ARG A 155 -2.75 -0.10 -2.71
CA ARG A 155 -2.32 0.76 -3.82
C ARG A 155 -1.09 1.58 -3.48
N LEU A 156 -1.10 2.28 -2.33
CA LEU A 156 0.01 3.15 -1.92
C LEU A 156 1.28 2.32 -1.67
N SER A 157 1.16 1.19 -0.99
CA SER A 157 2.28 0.27 -0.74
C SER A 157 2.94 -0.18 -2.05
N ARG A 158 2.14 -0.62 -3.02
CA ARG A 158 2.64 -1.14 -4.30
C ARG A 158 3.19 -0.04 -5.21
N MET A 159 2.53 1.12 -5.23
CA MET A 159 3.01 2.30 -5.95
C MET A 159 4.39 2.73 -5.45
N ILE A 160 4.59 2.80 -4.13
CA ILE A 160 5.87 3.19 -3.52
C ILE A 160 6.96 2.17 -3.83
N LEU A 161 6.68 0.88 -3.68
CA LEU A 161 7.65 -0.18 -4.01
C LEU A 161 8.06 -0.12 -5.49
N TYR A 162 7.10 0.01 -6.40
CA TYR A 162 7.38 0.16 -7.82
C TYR A 162 8.15 1.45 -8.15
N PHE A 163 7.86 2.54 -7.43
CA PHE A 163 8.60 3.80 -7.56
C PHE A 163 10.06 3.65 -7.12
N PHE A 164 10.34 2.97 -6.01
CA PHE A 164 11.73 2.70 -5.61
C PHE A 164 12.45 1.80 -6.61
N TYR A 165 11.78 0.72 -7.04
CA TYR A 165 12.29 -0.20 -8.05
C TYR A 165 12.77 0.53 -9.32
N LYS A 166 11.88 1.31 -9.97
CA LYS A 166 12.17 1.94 -11.27
C LYS A 166 13.32 2.96 -11.18
N ASN A 167 13.37 3.71 -10.08
CA ASN A 167 14.40 4.74 -9.86
C ASN A 167 15.74 4.10 -9.56
N ALA A 168 15.77 3.08 -8.70
CA ALA A 168 16.98 2.36 -8.38
C ALA A 168 17.56 1.66 -9.61
N ALA A 169 16.73 0.98 -10.42
CA ALA A 169 17.16 0.34 -11.66
C ALA A 169 17.84 1.35 -12.61
N PHE A 170 17.25 2.54 -12.77
CA PHE A 170 17.81 3.59 -13.62
C PHE A 170 19.16 4.14 -13.09
N VAL A 171 19.25 4.39 -11.79
CA VAL A 171 20.50 4.87 -11.16
C VAL A 171 21.60 3.81 -11.25
N PHE A 172 21.28 2.54 -11.02
CA PHE A 172 22.25 1.46 -11.13
C PHE A 172 22.81 1.31 -12.56
N LEU A 173 22.02 1.57 -13.61
CA LEU A 173 22.55 1.58 -14.98
C LEU A 173 23.66 2.61 -15.17
N ILE A 174 23.48 3.81 -14.61
CA ILE A 174 24.52 4.86 -14.65
C ILE A 174 25.73 4.42 -13.83
N PHE A 175 25.51 3.79 -12.67
CA PHE A 175 26.58 3.25 -11.82
C PHE A 175 27.42 2.19 -12.54
N TRP A 176 26.80 1.23 -13.23
CA TRP A 176 27.53 0.20 -13.97
C TRP A 176 28.40 0.81 -15.08
N TYR A 177 27.91 1.86 -15.75
CA TYR A 177 28.69 2.59 -16.74
C TYR A 177 29.92 3.29 -16.13
N GLN A 178 29.84 3.76 -14.88
CA GLN A 178 30.98 4.43 -14.22
C GLN A 178 32.21 3.51 -14.06
N LEU A 179 31.99 2.20 -13.94
CA LEU A 179 33.08 1.23 -13.86
C LEU A 179 33.92 1.20 -15.15
N TYR A 180 33.29 1.45 -16.29
CA TYR A 180 33.95 1.42 -17.61
C TYR A 180 34.57 2.76 -17.99
N CYS A 181 33.99 3.88 -17.54
CA CYS A 181 34.54 5.21 -17.82
C CYS A 181 35.53 5.71 -16.75
N GLY A 182 36.06 4.80 -15.92
CA GLY A 182 37.05 5.10 -14.89
C GLY A 182 36.57 6.08 -13.82
N PHE A 183 35.26 6.08 -13.51
CA PHE A 183 34.61 7.03 -12.60
C PHE A 183 34.79 8.51 -12.99
N SER A 184 34.92 8.80 -14.29
CA SER A 184 35.01 10.17 -14.81
C SER A 184 33.75 11.01 -14.61
N GLY A 185 32.62 10.41 -14.20
CA GLY A 185 31.32 11.08 -14.08
C GLY A 185 30.62 11.30 -15.42
N SER A 186 31.18 10.78 -16.52
CA SER A 186 30.52 10.80 -17.82
C SER A 186 29.30 9.88 -17.84
N VAL A 187 28.25 10.25 -18.57
CA VAL A 187 27.00 9.49 -18.66
C VAL A 187 26.74 9.13 -20.12
N MET A 188 26.38 7.86 -20.37
CA MET A 188 26.06 7.36 -21.72
C MET A 188 24.70 7.86 -22.25
N MET A 189 23.79 8.24 -21.36
CA MET A 189 22.44 8.69 -21.71
C MET A 189 22.42 10.19 -21.99
N ASP A 190 21.64 10.57 -23.00
CA ASP A 190 21.38 11.97 -23.33
C ASP A 190 20.76 12.72 -22.14
N GLN A 191 21.18 13.96 -21.92
CA GLN A 191 20.77 14.76 -20.77
C GLN A 191 19.27 15.06 -20.76
N MET A 192 18.63 15.19 -21.93
CA MET A 192 17.18 15.34 -22.02
C MET A 192 16.46 14.06 -21.62
N TYR A 193 17.00 12.89 -22.00
CA TYR A 193 16.46 11.62 -21.53
C TYR A 193 16.60 11.46 -20.02
N LEU A 194 17.76 11.78 -19.44
CA LEU A 194 17.97 11.74 -17.99
C LEU A 194 16.92 12.59 -17.24
N MET A 195 16.66 13.81 -17.73
CA MET A 195 15.72 14.74 -17.12
C MET A 195 14.26 14.28 -17.25
N LEU A 196 13.87 13.81 -18.44
CA LEU A 196 12.48 13.47 -18.75
C LEU A 196 12.09 12.04 -18.37
N TYR A 197 13.06 11.16 -18.09
CA TYR A 197 12.82 9.74 -17.79
C TYR A 197 11.82 9.55 -16.65
N ASN A 198 12.05 10.24 -15.53
CA ASN A 198 11.20 10.12 -14.35
C ASN A 198 9.91 10.94 -14.44
N LEU A 199 9.93 12.05 -15.19
CA LEU A 199 8.82 13.00 -15.27
C LEU A 199 7.77 12.60 -16.29
N ILE A 200 8.19 12.31 -17.53
CA ILE A 200 7.27 12.07 -18.65
C ILE A 200 7.18 10.57 -18.92
N PHE A 201 8.32 9.89 -19.05
CA PHE A 201 8.32 8.53 -19.57
C PHE A 201 7.85 7.51 -18.54
N THR A 202 8.12 7.67 -17.24
CA THR A 202 7.84 6.62 -16.24
C THR A 202 6.92 7.04 -15.08
N SER A 203 6.31 8.23 -15.12
CA SER A 203 5.47 8.74 -14.02
C SER A 203 4.02 8.21 -14.05
N LEU A 204 3.46 7.99 -15.25
CA LEU A 204 2.06 7.58 -15.42
C LEU A 204 1.75 6.15 -14.93
N PRO A 205 2.58 5.12 -15.19
CA PRO A 205 2.28 3.77 -14.74
C PRO A 205 2.19 3.60 -13.20
N PRO A 206 3.14 4.12 -12.39
CA PRO A 206 3.00 4.11 -10.93
C PRO A 206 1.72 4.81 -10.46
N LEU A 207 1.38 5.96 -11.05
CA LEU A 207 0.18 6.70 -10.70
C LEU A 207 -1.09 5.89 -11.03
N ALA A 208 -1.13 5.25 -12.20
CA ALA A 208 -2.25 4.40 -12.58
C ALA A 208 -2.45 3.27 -11.56
N ILE A 209 -1.37 2.59 -11.14
CA ILE A 209 -1.39 1.55 -10.10
C ILE A 209 -1.88 2.13 -8.76
N GLY A 210 -1.36 3.28 -8.35
CA GLY A 210 -1.70 3.94 -7.09
C GLY A 210 -3.13 4.45 -6.99
N VAL A 211 -3.77 4.77 -8.10
CA VAL A 211 -5.14 5.34 -8.12
C VAL A 211 -6.21 4.30 -8.43
N TYR A 212 -5.98 3.45 -9.44
CA TYR A 212 -7.05 2.65 -10.05
C TYR A 212 -6.96 1.14 -9.78
N ASP A 213 -5.82 0.61 -9.32
CA ASP A 213 -5.68 -0.85 -9.14
C ASP A 213 -6.59 -1.37 -8.02
N LYS A 214 -7.37 -2.41 -8.31
CA LYS A 214 -8.35 -2.99 -7.39
C LYS A 214 -8.23 -4.50 -7.40
N ARG A 215 -7.45 -5.06 -6.47
CA ARG A 215 -7.31 -6.52 -6.34
C ARG A 215 -8.63 -7.23 -6.03
N VAL A 216 -9.38 -6.73 -5.05
CA VAL A 216 -10.63 -7.32 -4.56
C VAL A 216 -11.77 -6.31 -4.73
N PRO A 217 -12.92 -6.70 -5.32
CA PRO A 217 -14.06 -5.81 -5.47
C PRO A 217 -14.71 -5.50 -4.11
N GLU A 218 -15.44 -4.39 -4.07
CA GLU A 218 -16.05 -3.83 -2.85
C GLU A 218 -16.99 -4.82 -2.15
N ASP A 219 -17.94 -5.38 -2.89
CA ASP A 219 -18.95 -6.31 -2.36
C ASP A 219 -18.33 -7.46 -1.57
N PHE A 220 -17.15 -7.91 -2.02
CA PHE A 220 -16.47 -9.05 -1.41
C PHE A 220 -15.71 -8.66 -0.14
N LEU A 221 -15.14 -7.46 -0.10
CA LEU A 221 -14.51 -6.92 1.11
C LEU A 221 -15.53 -6.71 2.23
N LEU A 222 -16.75 -6.27 1.87
CA LEU A 222 -17.86 -6.11 2.82
C LEU A 222 -18.41 -7.45 3.30
N GLN A 223 -18.49 -8.46 2.42
CA GLN A 223 -18.91 -9.81 2.83
C GLN A 223 -17.86 -10.52 3.71
N ASN A 224 -16.59 -10.20 3.54
CA ASN A 224 -15.47 -10.90 4.18
C ASN A 224 -14.57 -9.93 4.96
N CYS A 225 -15.12 -9.36 6.04
CA CYS A 225 -14.43 -8.36 6.86
C CYS A 225 -13.09 -8.83 7.43
N TYR A 226 -12.86 -10.15 7.54
CA TYR A 226 -11.58 -10.71 8.00
C TYR A 226 -10.41 -10.35 7.07
N LEU A 227 -10.64 -10.05 5.79
CA LEU A 227 -9.61 -9.63 4.83
C LEU A 227 -8.93 -8.31 5.23
N TYR A 228 -9.62 -7.47 6.03
CA TYR A 228 -9.06 -6.23 6.57
C TYR A 228 -7.87 -6.48 7.52
N LYS A 229 -7.71 -7.71 8.03
CA LYS A 229 -6.53 -8.13 8.80
C LYS A 229 -5.23 -7.88 8.03
N HIS A 230 -5.25 -7.98 6.69
CA HIS A 230 -4.09 -7.71 5.85
C HIS A 230 -3.57 -6.28 6.01
N GLY A 231 -4.48 -5.29 6.01
CA GLY A 231 -4.14 -3.89 6.25
C GLY A 231 -3.77 -3.62 7.70
N ARG A 232 -4.58 -4.14 8.65
CA ARG A 232 -4.37 -3.93 10.10
C ARG A 232 -3.03 -4.47 10.61
N LEU A 233 -2.53 -5.58 10.03
CA LEU A 233 -1.25 -6.18 10.40
C LEU A 233 -0.06 -5.61 9.60
N GLY A 234 -0.29 -4.63 8.71
CA GLY A 234 0.77 -4.04 7.91
C GLY A 234 1.43 -5.03 6.95
N LEU A 235 0.66 -5.93 6.32
CA LEU A 235 1.22 -7.02 5.51
C LEU A 235 1.52 -6.63 4.06
N ALA A 236 1.01 -5.50 3.56
CA ALA A 236 1.23 -5.08 2.17
C ALA A 236 2.59 -4.38 1.97
N TYR A 237 3.11 -3.75 3.03
CA TYR A 237 4.44 -3.15 3.05
C TYR A 237 5.13 -3.45 4.36
N LYS A 238 6.20 -4.24 4.30
CA LYS A 238 7.12 -4.51 5.40
C LYS A 238 8.48 -3.90 5.10
N PRO A 239 9.27 -3.55 6.13
CA PRO A 239 10.61 -2.96 5.92
C PRO A 239 11.56 -3.81 5.07
N HIS A 240 11.40 -5.13 5.06
CA HIS A 240 12.21 -6.01 4.20
C HIS A 240 11.81 -5.97 2.72
N ASP A 241 10.57 -5.60 2.40
CA ASP A 241 10.09 -5.56 1.01
C ASP A 241 10.88 -4.51 0.21
N PHE A 242 11.29 -3.42 0.86
CA PHE A 242 12.18 -2.41 0.28
C PHE A 242 13.50 -3.02 -0.19
N TRP A 243 14.17 -3.81 0.66
CA TRP A 243 15.46 -4.43 0.33
C TRP A 243 15.34 -5.52 -0.74
N ILE A 244 14.24 -6.26 -0.73
CA ILE A 244 13.93 -7.24 -1.79
C ILE A 244 13.78 -6.51 -3.13
N VAL A 245 13.02 -5.42 -3.16
CA VAL A 245 12.81 -4.60 -4.36
C VAL A 245 14.11 -3.95 -4.83
N LEU A 246 14.95 -3.46 -3.92
CA LEU A 246 16.25 -2.91 -4.26
C LEU A 246 17.17 -3.98 -4.88
N SER A 247 17.18 -5.19 -4.31
CA SER A 247 17.95 -6.31 -4.86
C SER A 247 17.46 -6.73 -6.25
N ASP A 248 16.14 -6.74 -6.47
CA ASP A 248 15.52 -6.99 -7.77
C ASP A 248 15.93 -5.92 -8.80
N SER A 249 15.93 -4.64 -8.41
CA SER A 249 16.37 -3.54 -9.28
C SER A 249 17.86 -3.61 -9.63
N LEU A 250 18.70 -4.06 -8.69
CA LEU A 250 20.13 -4.28 -8.91
C LEU A 250 20.35 -5.42 -9.91
N TYR A 251 19.63 -6.52 -9.77
CA TYR A 251 19.67 -7.63 -10.73
C TYR A 251 19.22 -7.19 -12.12
N GLN A 252 18.06 -6.54 -12.24
CA GLN A 252 17.51 -6.15 -13.55
C GLN A 252 18.39 -5.11 -14.25
N SER A 253 18.94 -4.13 -13.51
CA SER A 253 19.89 -3.17 -14.09
C SER A 253 21.20 -3.82 -14.56
N LEU A 254 21.71 -4.82 -13.81
CA LEU A 254 22.88 -5.60 -14.21
C LEU A 254 22.60 -6.34 -15.52
N VAL A 255 21.48 -7.07 -15.61
CA VAL A 255 21.08 -7.80 -16.82
C VAL A 255 20.97 -6.86 -18.02
N VAL A 256 20.27 -5.74 -17.87
CA VAL A 256 20.08 -4.74 -18.94
C VAL A 256 21.42 -4.16 -19.42
N PHE A 257 22.31 -3.82 -18.49
CA PHE A 257 23.62 -3.25 -18.83
C PHE A 257 24.53 -4.26 -19.52
N PHE A 258 24.71 -5.44 -18.93
CA PHE A 258 25.68 -6.42 -19.43
C PHE A 258 25.22 -7.08 -20.74
N ILE A 259 23.92 -7.34 -20.94
CA ILE A 259 23.43 -7.85 -22.22
C ILE A 259 23.67 -6.83 -23.33
N ALA A 260 23.40 -5.54 -23.09
CA ALA A 260 23.69 -4.49 -24.05
C ALA A 260 25.21 -4.39 -24.32
N LEU A 261 26.04 -4.45 -23.28
CA LEU A 261 27.49 -4.41 -23.42
C LEU A 261 28.01 -5.56 -24.29
N PHE A 262 27.58 -6.80 -24.03
CA PHE A 262 28.02 -7.96 -24.82
C PHE A 262 27.49 -7.93 -26.25
N ALA A 263 26.28 -7.42 -26.46
CA ALA A 263 25.71 -7.29 -27.81
C ALA A 263 26.47 -6.28 -28.68
N TYR A 264 27.09 -5.27 -28.06
CA TYR A 264 27.83 -4.20 -28.76
C TYR A 264 29.36 -4.29 -28.60
N ALA A 265 29.91 -5.32 -27.96
CA ALA A 265 31.33 -5.40 -27.59
C ALA A 265 32.31 -5.32 -28.78
N GLU A 266 31.94 -5.86 -29.94
CA GLU A 266 32.75 -5.85 -31.17
C GLU A 266 32.19 -4.89 -32.24
N SER A 267 31.29 -3.99 -31.85
CA SER A 267 30.60 -3.09 -32.78
C SER A 267 31.10 -1.65 -32.65
N ASP A 268 31.20 -0.92 -33.76
CA ASP A 268 31.59 0.51 -33.78
C ASP A 268 30.42 1.44 -33.39
N VAL A 269 29.76 1.15 -32.27
CA VAL A 269 28.57 1.89 -31.82
C VAL A 269 28.95 3.12 -31.02
N GLY A 270 28.35 4.25 -31.38
CA GLY A 270 28.53 5.51 -30.65
C GLY A 270 27.94 5.45 -29.24
N ILE A 271 28.53 6.18 -28.30
CA ILE A 271 28.09 6.24 -26.89
C ILE A 271 26.60 6.60 -26.77
N TRP A 272 26.12 7.54 -27.59
CA TRP A 272 24.72 7.97 -27.59
C TRP A 272 23.77 6.91 -28.18
N GLU A 273 24.20 6.12 -29.16
CA GLU A 273 23.43 4.99 -29.72
C GLU A 273 23.30 3.87 -28.67
N PHE A 274 24.39 3.57 -27.98
CA PHE A 274 24.42 2.65 -26.84
C PHE A 274 23.51 3.13 -25.70
N GLY A 275 23.64 4.40 -25.29
CA GLY A 275 22.84 5.02 -24.25
C GLY A 275 21.35 5.07 -24.57
N ALA A 276 20.97 5.39 -25.82
CA ALA A 276 19.58 5.36 -26.26
C ALA A 276 18.99 3.94 -26.19
N THR A 277 19.77 2.93 -26.58
CA THR A 277 19.37 1.52 -26.51
C THR A 277 19.17 1.04 -25.08
N ILE A 278 20.08 1.37 -24.17
CA ILE A 278 19.94 1.03 -22.74
C ILE A 278 18.76 1.78 -22.11
N THR A 279 18.56 3.05 -22.44
CA THR A 279 17.42 3.85 -21.93
C THR A 279 16.09 3.23 -22.36
N ALA A 280 15.97 2.87 -23.65
CA ALA A 280 14.79 2.18 -24.17
C ALA A 280 14.60 0.82 -23.48
N THR A 281 15.66 0.00 -23.37
CA THR A 281 15.60 -1.31 -22.73
C THR A 281 15.17 -1.21 -21.26
N CYS A 282 15.70 -0.24 -20.52
CA CYS A 282 15.30 0.03 -19.14
C CYS A 282 13.82 0.44 -19.06
N LEU A 283 13.35 1.29 -19.98
CA LEU A 283 11.95 1.68 -20.06
C LEU A 283 11.04 0.45 -20.29
N TYR A 284 11.34 -0.39 -21.28
CA TYR A 284 10.59 -1.62 -21.54
C TYR A 284 10.60 -2.56 -20.33
N THR A 285 11.76 -2.78 -19.74
CA THR A 285 11.91 -3.63 -18.55
C THR A 285 11.05 -3.11 -17.39
N ASN A 286 11.10 -1.81 -17.11
CA ASN A 286 10.28 -1.19 -16.07
C ASN A 286 8.78 -1.33 -16.37
N LEU A 287 8.35 -1.10 -17.62
CA LEU A 287 6.95 -1.21 -18.01
C LEU A 287 6.41 -2.64 -17.95
N VAL A 288 7.19 -3.62 -18.39
CA VAL A 288 6.82 -5.05 -18.28
C VAL A 288 6.81 -5.48 -16.81
N HIS A 289 7.76 -5.04 -16.00
CA HIS A 289 7.74 -5.26 -14.55
C HIS A 289 6.47 -4.67 -13.92
N GLY A 290 6.12 -3.43 -14.27
CA GLY A 290 4.88 -2.79 -13.83
C GLY A 290 3.63 -3.53 -14.30
N ALA A 291 3.64 -4.06 -15.53
CA ALA A 291 2.56 -4.85 -16.10
C ALA A 291 2.31 -6.15 -15.32
N LEU A 292 3.38 -6.81 -14.84
CA LEU A 292 3.26 -8.00 -13.99
C LEU A 292 2.76 -7.69 -12.58
N GLU A 293 3.05 -6.50 -12.07
CA GLU A 293 2.55 -6.09 -10.77
C GLU A 293 1.06 -5.68 -10.83
N ILE A 294 0.50 -5.29 -11.96
CA ILE A 294 -0.93 -4.95 -12.05
C ILE A 294 -1.79 -6.18 -11.71
N ARG A 295 -2.67 -6.06 -10.71
CA ARG A 295 -3.57 -7.14 -10.29
C ARG A 295 -4.92 -7.10 -11.00
N SER A 296 -5.41 -5.90 -11.32
CA SER A 296 -6.65 -5.71 -12.08
C SER A 296 -6.39 -4.85 -13.30
N TRP A 297 -6.38 -5.49 -14.48
CA TRP A 297 -6.25 -4.76 -15.74
C TRP A 297 -7.49 -3.89 -15.99
N THR A 298 -7.23 -2.60 -16.17
CA THR A 298 -8.21 -1.59 -16.57
C THR A 298 -7.70 -0.87 -17.80
N VAL A 299 -8.60 -0.21 -18.54
CA VAL A 299 -8.24 0.58 -19.73
C VAL A 299 -7.20 1.65 -19.38
N LEU A 300 -7.28 2.24 -18.18
CA LEU A 300 -6.35 3.28 -17.73
C LEU A 300 -4.92 2.76 -17.53
N HIS A 301 -4.74 1.51 -17.08
CA HIS A 301 -3.42 0.90 -16.98
C HIS A 301 -2.81 0.60 -18.36
N ALA A 302 -3.62 0.08 -19.28
CA ALA A 302 -3.16 -0.16 -20.65
C ALA A 302 -2.80 1.15 -21.35
N LEU A 303 -3.62 2.18 -21.15
CA LEU A 303 -3.39 3.53 -21.68
C LEU A 303 -2.11 4.15 -21.07
N SER A 304 -1.87 4.03 -19.76
CA SER A 304 -0.69 4.61 -19.12
C SER A 304 0.63 3.98 -19.63
N ILE A 305 0.66 2.67 -19.84
CA ILE A 305 1.80 1.97 -20.44
C ILE A 305 2.00 2.39 -21.89
N THR A 306 0.92 2.50 -22.66
CA THR A 306 0.99 2.87 -24.09
C THR A 306 1.43 4.32 -24.27
N ILE A 307 0.90 5.25 -23.48
CA ILE A 307 1.32 6.66 -23.48
C ILE A 307 2.78 6.79 -23.05
N SER A 308 3.22 6.02 -22.06
CA SER A 308 4.61 6.00 -21.61
C SER A 308 5.57 5.63 -22.76
N LEU A 309 5.31 4.51 -23.46
CA LEU A 309 6.10 4.12 -24.65
C LEU A 309 6.00 5.12 -25.79
N GLY A 310 4.78 5.56 -26.11
CA GLY A 310 4.52 6.51 -27.19
C GLY A 310 5.22 7.85 -26.95
N SER A 311 5.18 8.38 -25.72
CA SER A 311 5.84 9.64 -25.36
C SER A 311 7.36 9.56 -25.46
N PHE A 312 7.97 8.43 -25.10
CA PHE A 312 9.41 8.22 -25.25
C PHE A 312 9.84 8.27 -26.72
N TYR A 313 9.18 7.50 -27.60
CA TYR A 313 9.55 7.48 -29.02
C TYR A 313 9.16 8.77 -29.74
N ALA A 314 8.00 9.35 -29.44
CA ALA A 314 7.58 10.62 -30.02
C ALA A 314 8.56 11.74 -29.66
N PHE A 315 8.91 11.87 -28.38
CA PHE A 315 9.91 12.84 -27.94
C PHE A 315 11.28 12.56 -28.59
N SER A 316 11.72 11.31 -28.59
CA SER A 316 13.02 10.92 -29.16
C SER A 316 13.13 11.28 -30.65
N VAL A 317 12.12 10.96 -31.45
CA VAL A 317 12.08 11.26 -32.88
C VAL A 317 12.07 12.77 -33.13
N ILE A 318 11.22 13.52 -32.43
CA ILE A 318 11.14 14.98 -32.59
C ILE A 318 12.46 15.63 -32.17
N TYR A 319 13.01 15.27 -31.01
CA TYR A 319 14.25 15.81 -30.47
C TYR A 319 15.45 15.55 -31.40
N ASN A 320 15.66 14.29 -31.81
CA ASN A 320 16.81 13.92 -32.66
C ASN A 320 16.68 14.43 -34.11
N ALA A 321 15.48 14.75 -34.59
CA ALA A 321 15.26 15.30 -35.93
C ALA A 321 15.42 16.82 -35.99
N THR A 322 14.94 17.53 -34.97
CA THR A 322 14.88 19.00 -34.95
C THR A 322 16.08 19.64 -34.29
N CYS A 323 16.69 18.96 -33.31
CA CYS A 323 17.64 19.56 -32.42
C CYS A 323 19.08 19.14 -32.74
N VAL A 324 19.69 19.79 -33.73
CA VAL A 324 21.08 19.54 -34.10
C VAL A 324 22.04 20.19 -33.11
N ASN A 325 21.78 21.42 -32.67
CA ASN A 325 22.62 22.20 -31.73
C ASN A 325 21.76 23.08 -30.79
N CYS A 326 20.70 22.55 -30.17
CA CYS A 326 19.93 23.34 -29.21
C CYS A 326 20.50 23.24 -27.80
N PHE A 327 20.25 24.28 -27.00
CA PHE A 327 20.51 24.33 -25.57
C PHE A 327 21.99 24.13 -25.15
N GLY A 328 22.94 24.23 -26.08
CA GLY A 328 24.37 24.04 -25.79
C GLY A 328 24.74 22.59 -25.46
N LEU A 329 23.90 21.62 -25.83
CA LEU A 329 24.10 20.19 -25.60
C LEU A 329 24.85 19.52 -26.76
N PRO A 330 25.57 18.41 -26.51
CA PRO A 330 26.17 17.62 -27.57
C PRO A 330 25.09 17.10 -28.53
N SER A 331 25.39 17.17 -29.83
CA SER A 331 24.45 16.77 -30.87
C SER A 331 24.20 15.27 -30.86
N THR A 332 22.96 14.86 -30.58
CA THR A 332 22.47 13.49 -30.79
C THR A 332 21.70 13.36 -32.11
N TYR A 333 22.05 14.18 -33.11
CA TYR A 333 21.35 14.18 -34.39
C TYR A 333 21.35 12.79 -35.03
N TRP A 334 20.17 12.36 -35.47
CA TRP A 334 19.94 11.11 -36.19
C TRP A 334 20.20 9.79 -35.42
N VAL A 335 20.63 9.85 -34.15
CA VAL A 335 20.95 8.67 -33.34
C VAL A 335 19.73 7.73 -33.20
N ILE A 336 18.56 8.27 -32.86
CA ILE A 336 17.35 7.45 -32.70
C ILE A 336 16.92 6.75 -33.99
N PHE A 337 17.10 7.37 -35.16
CA PHE A 337 16.72 6.77 -36.44
C PHE A 337 17.61 5.57 -36.79
N ARG A 338 18.91 5.65 -36.46
CA ARG A 338 19.83 4.51 -36.56
C ARG A 338 19.44 3.38 -35.61
N CYS A 339 19.09 3.71 -34.37
CA CYS A 339 18.63 2.71 -33.40
C CYS A 339 17.33 2.01 -33.87
N LEU A 340 16.34 2.77 -34.34
CA LEU A 340 15.08 2.23 -34.83
C LEU A 340 15.26 1.32 -36.06
N GLY A 341 16.20 1.64 -36.94
CA GLY A 341 16.54 0.84 -38.11
C GLY A 341 17.42 -0.40 -37.81
N SER A 342 18.02 -0.47 -36.63
CA SER A 342 18.93 -1.56 -36.25
C SER A 342 18.17 -2.75 -35.65
N LEU A 343 18.38 -3.95 -36.20
CA LEU A 343 17.83 -5.18 -35.63
C LEU A 343 18.43 -5.49 -34.24
N VAL A 344 19.71 -5.16 -34.04
CA VAL A 344 20.41 -5.40 -32.77
C VAL A 344 19.74 -4.65 -31.63
N HIS A 345 19.32 -3.40 -31.87
CA HIS A 345 18.60 -2.59 -30.88
C HIS A 345 17.34 -3.30 -30.35
N TRP A 346 16.49 -3.80 -31.26
CA TRP A 346 15.25 -4.49 -30.89
C TRP A 346 15.49 -5.83 -30.22
N LEU A 347 16.50 -6.59 -30.67
CA LEU A 347 16.87 -7.86 -30.04
C LEU A 347 17.41 -7.65 -28.62
N VAL A 348 18.23 -6.62 -28.40
CA VAL A 348 18.72 -6.26 -27.06
C VAL A 348 17.56 -5.89 -26.15
N ILE A 349 16.61 -5.07 -26.61
CA ILE A 349 15.41 -4.72 -25.83
C ILE A 349 14.63 -5.99 -25.45
N LEU A 350 14.34 -6.85 -26.42
CA LEU A 350 13.53 -8.05 -26.22
C LEU A 350 14.21 -9.03 -25.25
N ILE A 351 15.47 -9.40 -25.54
CA ILE A 351 16.21 -10.40 -24.75
C ILE A 351 16.46 -9.89 -23.34
N SER A 352 16.91 -8.64 -23.20
CA SER A 352 17.18 -8.07 -21.87
C SER A 352 15.92 -7.98 -21.03
N THR A 353 14.79 -7.53 -21.61
CA THR A 353 13.51 -7.44 -20.90
C THR A 353 13.02 -8.82 -20.45
N LEU A 354 13.11 -9.82 -21.32
CA LEU A 354 12.71 -11.19 -20.98
C LEU A 354 13.56 -11.78 -19.86
N VAL A 355 14.89 -11.67 -19.98
CA VAL A 355 15.82 -12.23 -18.98
C VAL A 355 15.70 -11.49 -17.64
N ALA A 356 15.58 -10.16 -17.65
CA ALA A 356 15.47 -9.36 -16.43
C ALA A 356 14.19 -9.70 -15.64
N VAL A 357 13.07 -9.91 -16.34
CA VAL A 357 11.77 -10.12 -15.70
C VAL A 357 11.53 -11.59 -15.31
N LEU A 358 12.23 -12.54 -15.94
CA LEU A 358 11.98 -13.98 -15.78
C LEU A 358 12.04 -14.46 -14.31
N PRO A 359 13.05 -14.12 -13.48
CA PRO A 359 13.11 -14.62 -12.11
C PRO A 359 11.93 -14.16 -11.26
N ARG A 360 11.48 -12.91 -11.45
CA ARG A 360 10.33 -12.35 -10.75
C ARG A 360 9.03 -13.05 -11.14
N LEU A 361 8.86 -13.34 -12.42
CA LEU A 361 7.71 -14.08 -12.94
C LEU A 361 7.67 -15.50 -12.36
N LEU A 362 8.80 -16.21 -12.35
CA LEU A 362 8.91 -17.55 -11.77
C LEU A 362 8.62 -17.54 -10.27
N PHE A 363 9.23 -16.62 -9.52
CA PHE A 363 9.00 -16.49 -8.09
C PHE A 363 7.53 -16.22 -7.76
N THR A 364 6.90 -15.31 -8.51
CA THR A 364 5.49 -14.95 -8.31
C THR A 364 4.57 -16.13 -8.66
N ALA A 365 4.87 -16.87 -9.73
CA ALA A 365 4.11 -18.06 -10.13
C ALA A 365 4.20 -19.17 -9.07
N ILE A 366 5.40 -19.45 -8.57
CA ILE A 366 5.64 -20.46 -7.52
C ILE A 366 4.92 -20.06 -6.23
N LYS A 367 5.08 -18.80 -5.78
CA LYS A 367 4.43 -18.30 -4.58
C LYS A 367 2.91 -18.39 -4.67
N ASN A 368 2.32 -17.95 -5.78
CA ASN A 368 0.87 -17.99 -5.97
C ASN A 368 0.33 -19.42 -6.09
N SER A 369 1.14 -20.37 -6.57
CA SER A 369 0.74 -21.77 -6.71
C SER A 369 0.86 -22.56 -5.40
N LEU A 370 1.93 -22.35 -4.62
CA LEU A 370 2.21 -23.12 -3.41
C LEU A 370 1.63 -22.48 -2.15
N PHE A 371 1.64 -21.14 -2.07
CA PHE A 371 1.23 -20.39 -0.89
C PHE A 371 0.31 -19.22 -1.30
N PRO A 372 -0.92 -19.50 -1.77
CA PRO A 372 -1.84 -18.46 -2.17
C PRO A 372 -2.22 -17.58 -0.98
N ASP A 373 -2.11 -16.28 -1.16
CA ASP A 373 -2.55 -15.28 -0.18
C ASP A 373 -4.07 -15.39 0.06
N ASP A 374 -4.56 -14.99 1.23
CA ASP A 374 -5.99 -15.13 1.62
C ASP A 374 -6.93 -14.48 0.58
N SER A 375 -6.51 -13.32 0.09
CA SER A 375 -7.21 -12.58 -0.97
C SER A 375 -7.17 -13.28 -2.33
N ALA A 376 -6.08 -14.00 -2.66
CA ALA A 376 -5.99 -14.80 -3.87
C ALA A 376 -6.88 -16.04 -3.80
N THR A 377 -6.87 -16.74 -2.66
CA THR A 377 -7.72 -17.91 -2.40
C THR A 377 -9.20 -17.57 -2.57
N VAL A 378 -9.61 -16.44 -1.99
CA VAL A 378 -10.94 -15.86 -2.14
C VAL A 378 -11.32 -15.62 -3.61
N LEU A 379 -10.42 -15.03 -4.40
CA LEU A 379 -10.69 -14.75 -5.82
C LEU A 379 -10.78 -16.03 -6.65
N LEU A 380 -9.95 -17.03 -6.34
CA LEU A 380 -10.01 -18.35 -6.97
C LEU A 380 -11.32 -19.07 -6.66
N GLN A 381 -11.80 -19.01 -5.42
CA GLN A 381 -13.12 -19.52 -5.05
C GLN A 381 -14.24 -18.83 -5.83
N ARG A 382 -14.19 -17.50 -5.97
CA ARG A 382 -15.16 -16.75 -6.78
C ARG A 382 -15.14 -17.19 -8.25
N LYS A 383 -13.95 -17.33 -8.84
CA LYS A 383 -13.81 -17.76 -10.25
C LYS A 383 -14.37 -19.18 -10.43
N LYS A 384 -14.13 -20.08 -9.48
CA LYS A 384 -14.67 -21.44 -9.46
C LYS A 384 -16.21 -21.44 -9.34
N ASN A 385 -16.78 -20.66 -8.42
CA ASN A 385 -18.24 -20.59 -8.23
C ASN A 385 -18.94 -19.96 -9.44
N ARG A 386 -18.32 -18.97 -10.10
CA ARG A 386 -18.82 -18.40 -11.36
C ARG A 386 -18.79 -19.43 -12.49
N SER A 387 -17.72 -20.20 -12.60
CA SER A 387 -17.58 -21.28 -13.60
C SER A 387 -18.57 -22.43 -13.37
N ARG A 388 -19.02 -22.65 -12.13
CA ARG A 388 -20.00 -23.69 -11.76
C ARG A 388 -21.46 -23.22 -11.92
N GLY A 389 -21.72 -21.98 -12.34
CA GLY A 389 -23.08 -21.47 -12.54
C GLY A 389 -23.90 -21.23 -11.26
N GLU A 390 -23.32 -21.46 -10.07
CA GLU A 390 -24.03 -21.36 -8.78
C GLU A 390 -24.47 -19.91 -8.47
N GLY A 391 -23.78 -18.90 -9.01
CA GLY A 391 -24.20 -17.50 -8.88
C GLY A 391 -25.52 -17.17 -9.59
N LEU A 392 -25.81 -17.87 -10.69
CA LEU A 392 -27.08 -17.74 -11.42
C LEU A 392 -28.22 -18.45 -10.67
N LEU A 393 -27.93 -19.62 -10.08
CA LEU A 393 -28.88 -20.39 -9.27
C LEU A 393 -29.26 -19.67 -7.96
N VAL A 394 -28.31 -19.04 -7.27
CA VAL A 394 -28.59 -18.26 -6.05
C VAL A 394 -29.40 -17.00 -6.35
N ALA A 395 -29.10 -16.30 -7.46
CA ALA A 395 -29.90 -15.16 -7.91
C ALA A 395 -31.32 -15.57 -8.32
N TRP A 396 -31.48 -16.71 -9.00
CA TRP A 396 -32.79 -17.28 -9.32
C TRP A 396 -33.57 -17.66 -8.06
N SER A 397 -32.95 -18.31 -7.06
CA SER A 397 -33.63 -18.70 -5.82
C SER A 397 -34.11 -17.49 -5.00
N ARG A 398 -33.34 -16.39 -4.96
CA ARG A 398 -33.77 -15.16 -4.28
C ARG A 398 -34.92 -14.47 -5.01
N SER A 399 -34.97 -14.54 -6.34
CA SER A 399 -36.09 -14.01 -7.12
C SER A 399 -37.37 -14.85 -6.98
N THR A 400 -37.27 -16.17 -6.76
CA THR A 400 -38.42 -17.06 -6.55
C THR A 400 -38.95 -17.03 -5.12
N SER A 401 -38.10 -16.81 -4.10
CA SER A 401 -38.59 -16.60 -2.72
C SER A 401 -39.22 -15.23 -2.51
N ALA A 402 -38.83 -14.20 -3.29
CA ALA A 402 -39.48 -12.88 -3.23
C ALA A 402 -40.85 -12.86 -3.93
N SER A 403 -41.09 -13.74 -4.91
CA SER A 403 -42.37 -13.83 -5.61
C SER A 403 -43.42 -14.70 -4.89
N SER A 404 -43.03 -15.52 -3.90
CA SER A 404 -43.98 -16.32 -3.12
C SER A 404 -44.49 -15.64 -1.84
N ILE A 405 -44.04 -14.42 -1.54
CA ILE A 405 -44.51 -13.63 -0.37
C ILE A 405 -45.66 -12.67 -0.77
N TYR A 406 -45.96 -12.55 -2.05
CA TYR A 406 -47.13 -11.83 -2.58
C TYR A 406 -48.04 -12.79 -3.36
N ARG A 407 -48.71 -13.70 -2.65
CA ARG A 407 -49.94 -14.32 -3.15
C ARG A 407 -50.86 -14.73 -2.02
#